data_AF-A0A8H3FQG9-F1
#
_entry.id   AF-A0A8H3FQG9-F1
#
_cell.length_a   1.000
_cell.length_b   1.000
_cell.length_c   1.000
_cell.angle_alpha   90.00
_cell.angle_beta   90.00
_cell.angle_gamma   90.00
#
_symmetry.space_group_name_H-M   'P 1'
#
loop_
_entity.id
_entity.type
_entity.pdbx_description
1 polymer ?
#
loop_
_entity_poly.entity_id
_entity_poly.type
_entity_poly.pdbx_seq_one_letter_code
_entity_poly.pdbx_strand_id
1 'polypeptide(L)'
;MNAAASILDNNLSSALIVEDDADWDVSLKTQLTQFALGSQHLLNAPTSSEPLSPYGDGWDMVWLGHCAQDPPSKPLARFFIADDTTIASAGRRWGLWSPEEALTDDLPRNHTIRVVYRSAGSVCSYAYALSYTGAQKILYHLSYSHFDGPFDVGQAGLCKRGRKGEIDFSYVGVYPGLIHAAFVENDIVYDPTKPRKEREKEKGTPTAPNLVFGVRMNVFRMIEGKELVGRWRGEEEVGDMEMWFDEGKGE
;
A
#
# COMPACT_ATOMS: atom_id res chain seq x y z
N MET A 1 -3.87 -11.01 18.09
CA MET A 1 -3.11 -10.58 16.90
C MET A 1 -1.74 -11.24 16.96
N ASN A 2 -1.61 -12.44 16.39
CA ASN A 2 -0.47 -13.32 16.67
C ASN A 2 0.86 -12.80 16.09
N ALA A 3 0.82 -12.08 14.96
CA ALA A 3 2.02 -11.50 14.37
C ALA A 3 2.69 -10.46 15.28
N ALA A 4 1.91 -9.53 15.87
CA ALA A 4 2.45 -8.52 16.80
C ALA A 4 3.02 -9.17 18.06
N ALA A 5 2.32 -10.17 18.64
CA ALA A 5 2.84 -10.94 19.77
C ALA A 5 4.14 -11.67 19.41
N SER A 6 4.19 -12.31 18.23
CA SER A 6 5.38 -13.03 17.76
C SER A 6 6.61 -12.14 17.60
N ILE A 7 6.43 -10.87 17.19
CA ILE A 7 7.54 -9.90 17.13
C ILE A 7 8.15 -9.70 18.53
N LEU A 8 7.31 -9.58 19.56
CA LEU A 8 7.77 -9.39 20.94
C LEU A 8 8.38 -10.66 21.52
N ASP A 9 7.67 -11.79 21.38
CA ASP A 9 8.08 -13.09 21.94
C ASP A 9 9.42 -13.57 21.37
N ASN A 10 9.73 -13.21 20.13
CA ASN A 10 10.98 -13.57 19.45
C ASN A 10 12.00 -12.42 19.39
N ASN A 11 11.71 -11.28 20.02
CA ASN A 11 12.59 -10.11 20.07
C ASN A 11 13.05 -9.63 18.67
N LEU A 12 12.13 -9.59 17.71
CA LEU A 12 12.40 -9.16 16.34
C LEU A 12 12.40 -7.63 16.27
N SER A 13 13.40 -7.03 15.61
CA SER A 13 13.43 -5.56 15.43
C SER A 13 12.22 -5.05 14.66
N SER A 14 11.78 -5.82 13.67
CA SER A 14 10.59 -5.60 12.87
C SER A 14 10.17 -6.90 12.18
N ALA A 15 8.96 -6.94 11.63
CA ALA A 15 8.54 -7.97 10.70
C ALA A 15 7.68 -7.36 9.59
N LEU A 16 7.84 -7.87 8.36
CA LEU A 16 6.91 -7.67 7.25
C LEU A 16 5.86 -8.78 7.28
N ILE A 17 4.60 -8.38 7.30
CA ILE A 17 3.43 -9.25 7.24
C ILE A 17 2.80 -9.07 5.86
N VAL A 18 2.53 -10.18 5.18
CA VAL A 18 1.96 -10.20 3.83
C VAL A 18 0.80 -11.18 3.83
N GLU A 19 -0.32 -10.80 3.20
CA GLU A 19 -1.46 -11.69 3.00
C GLU A 19 -1.10 -12.83 2.03
N ASP A 20 -1.71 -14.00 2.18
CA ASP A 20 -1.37 -15.21 1.41
C ASP A 20 -1.76 -15.12 -0.07
N ASP A 21 -2.73 -14.27 -0.38
CA ASP A 21 -3.17 -13.95 -1.73
C ASP A 21 -2.46 -12.74 -2.33
N ALA A 22 -1.46 -12.14 -1.69
CA ALA A 22 -0.75 -11.00 -2.25
C ALA A 22 0.16 -11.36 -3.46
N ASP A 23 0.49 -10.34 -4.25
CA ASP A 23 1.55 -10.32 -5.27
C ASP A 23 2.35 -9.02 -5.14
N TRP A 24 3.55 -9.02 -5.70
CA TRP A 24 4.47 -7.89 -5.71
C TRP A 24 5.28 -7.86 -7.01
N ASP A 25 5.86 -6.71 -7.33
CA ASP A 25 6.69 -6.59 -8.53
C ASP A 25 8.00 -7.37 -8.36
N VAL A 26 8.54 -7.95 -9.44
CA VAL A 26 9.86 -8.62 -9.42
C VAL A 26 10.99 -7.72 -8.89
N SER A 27 10.82 -6.40 -8.95
CA SER A 27 11.75 -5.39 -8.46
C SER A 27 11.54 -4.99 -6.99
N LEU A 28 10.70 -5.72 -6.23
CA LEU A 28 10.31 -5.36 -4.85
C LEU A 28 11.49 -4.94 -3.97
N LYS A 29 12.65 -5.61 -4.05
CA LYS A 29 13.83 -5.23 -3.26
C LYS A 29 14.30 -3.79 -3.56
N THR A 30 14.35 -3.40 -4.83
CA THR A 30 14.71 -2.03 -5.24
C THR A 30 13.66 -1.03 -4.77
N GLN A 31 12.38 -1.37 -4.90
CA GLN A 31 11.27 -0.54 -4.42
C GLN A 31 11.36 -0.31 -2.91
N LEU A 32 11.68 -1.34 -2.13
CA LEU A 32 11.84 -1.25 -0.68
C LEU A 32 13.07 -0.42 -0.28
N THR A 33 14.16 -0.48 -1.04
CA THR A 33 15.30 0.42 -0.84
C THR A 33 14.90 1.88 -1.02
N GLN A 34 14.15 2.21 -2.08
CA GLN A 34 13.66 3.57 -2.30
C GLN A 34 12.65 4.00 -1.22
N PHE A 35 11.77 3.08 -0.81
CA PHE A 35 10.86 3.31 0.31
C PHE A 35 11.61 3.63 1.60
N ALA A 36 12.68 2.88 1.93
CA ALA A 36 13.48 3.09 3.12
C ALA A 36 14.11 4.48 3.17
N LEU A 37 14.64 4.97 2.05
CA LEU A 37 15.17 6.33 1.92
C LEU A 37 14.08 7.38 2.20
N GLY A 38 12.89 7.18 1.62
CA GLY A 38 11.74 8.05 1.87
C GLY A 38 11.30 8.03 3.33
N SER A 39 11.17 6.86 3.93
CA SER A 39 10.80 6.72 5.35
C SER A 39 11.78 7.43 6.28
N GLN A 40 13.09 7.26 6.06
CA GLN A 40 14.12 7.93 6.86
C GLN A 40 14.06 9.45 6.71
N HIS A 41 13.88 9.93 5.48
CA HIS A 41 13.74 11.36 5.20
C HIS A 41 12.55 11.97 5.95
N LEU A 42 11.39 11.31 5.90
CA LEU A 42 10.15 11.80 6.54
C LEU A 42 10.22 11.83 8.08
N LEU A 43 11.01 10.93 8.65
CA LEU A 43 11.11 10.75 10.09
C LEU A 43 12.34 11.43 10.70
N ASN A 44 13.13 12.13 9.90
CA ASN A 44 14.42 12.72 10.28
C ASN A 44 15.33 11.71 10.98
N ALA A 45 15.31 10.46 10.52
CA ALA A 45 16.17 9.41 11.05
C ALA A 45 17.64 9.72 10.70
N PRO A 46 18.60 9.47 11.61
CA PRO A 46 20.01 9.73 11.34
C PRO A 46 20.50 8.96 10.11
N THR A 47 20.94 9.66 9.07
CA THR A 47 21.43 9.06 7.81
C THR A 47 22.74 8.28 8.01
N SER A 48 23.43 8.45 9.15
CA SER A 48 24.74 7.87 9.42
C SER A 48 24.71 6.47 10.05
N SER A 49 23.54 5.95 10.43
CA SER A 49 23.39 4.59 10.95
C SER A 49 22.73 3.71 9.90
N GLU A 50 23.36 2.57 9.59
CA GLU A 50 22.71 1.47 8.87
C GLU A 50 21.37 1.15 9.55
N PRO A 51 20.24 1.19 8.80
CA PRO A 51 18.95 0.99 9.43
C PRO A 51 18.80 -0.43 9.96
N LEU A 52 18.10 -0.56 11.09
CA LEU A 52 17.81 -1.83 11.74
C LEU A 52 16.78 -2.66 10.97
N SER A 53 16.03 -2.03 10.06
CA SER A 53 15.11 -2.68 9.15
C SER A 53 15.42 -2.38 7.68
N PRO A 54 15.09 -3.30 6.75
CA PRO A 54 15.24 -3.08 5.32
C PRO A 54 14.26 -2.04 4.75
N TYR A 55 13.39 -1.47 5.59
CA TYR A 55 12.35 -0.50 5.22
C TYR A 55 12.60 0.89 5.84
N GLY A 56 13.80 1.14 6.37
CA GLY A 56 14.14 2.34 7.14
C GLY A 56 13.78 2.20 8.62
N ASP A 57 13.97 3.25 9.43
CA ASP A 57 13.71 3.23 10.88
C ASP A 57 12.83 4.40 11.33
N GLY A 58 12.41 4.37 12.60
CA GLY A 58 11.66 5.46 13.27
C GLY A 58 10.14 5.39 13.10
N TRP A 59 9.64 4.42 12.34
CA TRP A 59 8.21 4.15 12.16
C TRP A 59 7.73 3.09 13.17
N ASP A 60 6.44 3.16 13.52
CA ASP A 60 5.77 2.10 14.26
C ASP A 60 5.13 1.10 13.30
N MET A 61 4.56 1.61 12.20
CA MET A 61 3.98 0.81 11.14
C MET A 61 4.27 1.40 9.76
N VAL A 62 4.51 0.52 8.79
CA VAL A 62 4.54 0.87 7.37
C VAL A 62 3.45 0.12 6.63
N TRP A 63 2.82 0.78 5.67
CA TRP A 63 1.79 0.17 4.84
C TRP A 63 2.26 0.11 3.39
N LEU A 64 2.57 -1.11 2.95
CA LEU A 64 3.18 -1.37 1.64
C LEU A 64 2.16 -1.88 0.63
N GLY A 65 1.05 -2.45 1.10
CA GLY A 65 -0.05 -2.90 0.26
C GLY A 65 -1.41 -2.60 0.88
N HIS A 66 -2.23 -1.88 0.12
CA HIS A 66 -3.56 -1.42 0.49
C HIS A 66 -4.44 -1.37 -0.76
N CYS A 67 -5.75 -1.28 -0.55
CA CYS A 67 -6.72 -0.97 -1.59
C CYS A 67 -7.11 0.50 -1.59
N ALA A 68 -6.83 1.23 -0.50
CA ALA A 68 -7.00 2.66 -0.43
C ALA A 68 -6.19 3.28 0.69
N GLN A 69 -5.87 4.56 0.54
CA GLN A 69 -5.04 5.29 1.49
C GLN A 69 -5.46 6.76 1.54
N ASP A 70 -5.50 7.31 2.75
CA ASP A 70 -5.85 8.70 2.99
C ASP A 70 -4.63 9.62 2.76
N PRO A 71 -4.84 10.85 2.26
CA PRO A 71 -3.80 11.86 2.19
C PRO A 71 -3.32 12.25 3.61
N PRO A 72 -2.18 12.93 3.75
CA PRO A 72 -1.73 13.40 5.05
C PRO A 72 -2.74 14.40 5.64
N SER A 73 -2.94 14.37 6.97
CA SER A 73 -3.91 15.23 7.67
C SER A 73 -3.55 16.71 7.70
N LYS A 74 -2.31 17.05 7.33
CA LYS A 74 -1.75 18.40 7.16
C LYS A 74 -0.79 18.37 5.97
N PRO A 75 -0.41 19.52 5.39
CA PRO A 75 0.72 19.57 4.47
C PRO A 75 1.94 19.00 5.19
N LEU A 76 2.35 17.80 4.80
CA LEU A 76 3.49 17.08 5.37
C LEU A 76 4.52 16.87 4.29
N ALA A 77 5.75 16.59 4.74
CA ALA A 77 6.81 16.15 3.86
C ALA A 77 6.33 14.95 3.02
N ARG A 78 6.70 14.97 1.74
CA ARG A 78 6.48 13.92 0.75
C ARG A 78 7.85 13.55 0.21
N PHE A 79 8.07 12.26 -0.07
CA PHE A 79 9.25 11.79 -0.77
C PHE A 79 8.83 11.16 -2.09
N PHE A 80 9.27 11.76 -3.18
CA PHE A 80 8.91 11.35 -4.53
C PHE A 80 9.96 10.39 -5.09
N ILE A 81 9.49 9.28 -5.63
CA ILE A 81 10.27 8.34 -6.43
C ILE A 81 9.81 8.56 -7.88
N ALA A 82 10.63 9.25 -8.66
CA ALA A 82 10.35 9.56 -10.06
C ALA A 82 10.72 8.37 -10.98
N ASP A 83 10.13 8.35 -12.17
CA ASP A 83 10.40 7.39 -13.24
C ASP A 83 10.27 5.92 -12.81
N ASP A 84 9.35 5.65 -11.89
CA ASP A 84 9.06 4.29 -11.43
C ASP A 84 8.24 3.54 -12.49
N THR A 85 8.95 2.78 -13.32
CA THR A 85 8.39 1.94 -14.39
C THR A 85 7.54 0.75 -13.90
N THR A 86 7.45 0.55 -12.59
CA THR A 86 6.68 -0.56 -11.99
C THR A 86 5.27 -0.15 -11.58
N ILE A 87 4.93 1.13 -11.77
CA ILE A 87 3.62 1.71 -11.49
C ILE A 87 2.74 1.61 -12.73
N ALA A 88 1.51 1.15 -12.56
CA ALA A 88 0.48 1.27 -13.59
C ALA A 88 0.15 2.76 -13.84
N SER A 89 -0.11 3.14 -15.09
CA SER A 89 -0.52 4.51 -15.42
C SER A 89 -1.80 4.90 -14.67
N ALA A 90 -2.01 6.20 -14.43
CA ALA A 90 -3.07 6.68 -13.52
C ALA A 90 -4.46 6.11 -13.86
N GLY A 91 -4.84 6.09 -15.15
CA GLY A 91 -6.12 5.53 -15.61
C GLY A 91 -6.26 4.00 -15.49
N ARG A 92 -5.17 3.28 -15.18
CA ARG A 92 -5.15 1.82 -14.98
C ARG A 92 -5.02 1.41 -13.51
N ARG A 93 -4.91 2.37 -12.59
CA ARG A 93 -4.79 2.09 -11.15
C ARG A 93 -6.16 1.75 -10.57
N TRP A 94 -6.19 0.72 -9.73
CA TRP A 94 -7.37 0.32 -8.99
C TRP A 94 -7.20 0.64 -7.50
N GLY A 95 -8.28 1.09 -6.88
CA GLY A 95 -8.39 1.27 -5.44
C GLY A 95 -9.81 1.71 -5.07
N LEU A 96 -10.16 1.63 -3.79
CA LEU A 96 -11.46 2.13 -3.32
C LEU A 96 -11.50 3.66 -3.33
N TRP A 97 -10.38 4.29 -2.98
CA TRP A 97 -10.10 5.72 -3.16
C TRP A 97 -8.58 5.93 -3.20
N SER A 98 -8.14 7.08 -3.70
CA SER A 98 -6.73 7.41 -3.81
C SER A 98 -6.40 8.75 -3.16
N PRO A 99 -5.17 8.91 -2.64
CA PRO A 99 -4.62 10.19 -2.21
C PRO A 99 -3.95 10.94 -3.38
N GLU A 100 -4.05 10.44 -4.61
CA GLU A 100 -3.23 10.86 -5.75
C GLU A 100 -3.29 12.37 -6.00
N GLU A 101 -4.50 12.90 -6.15
CA GLU A 101 -4.73 14.34 -6.38
C GLU A 101 -4.08 15.20 -5.28
N ALA A 102 -4.20 14.79 -4.02
CA ALA A 102 -3.65 15.52 -2.88
C ALA A 102 -2.13 15.36 -2.71
N LEU A 103 -1.51 14.34 -3.33
CA LEU A 103 -0.07 14.08 -3.25
C LEU A 103 0.70 14.60 -4.45
N THR A 104 0.03 14.87 -5.57
CA THR A 104 0.65 15.27 -6.83
C THR A 104 0.07 16.57 -7.39
N ASP A 105 -0.67 17.33 -6.60
CA ASP A 105 -1.28 18.62 -6.97
C ASP A 105 -0.28 19.61 -7.57
N ASP A 106 0.96 19.58 -7.09
CA ASP A 106 2.06 20.45 -7.49
C ASP A 106 3.01 19.82 -8.53
N LEU A 107 2.73 18.60 -8.98
CA LEU A 107 3.60 17.88 -9.90
C LEU A 107 3.05 17.86 -11.33
N PRO A 108 3.92 17.78 -12.35
CA PRO A 108 3.50 17.43 -13.69
C PRO A 108 2.70 16.12 -13.62
N ARG A 109 1.63 15.99 -14.42
CA ARG A 109 0.91 14.73 -14.62
C ARG A 109 1.85 13.73 -15.32
N ASN A 110 2.79 13.18 -14.55
CA ASN A 110 3.68 12.11 -14.95
C ASN A 110 3.16 10.84 -14.27
N HIS A 111 2.77 9.87 -15.09
CA HIS A 111 2.13 8.63 -14.66
C HIS A 111 3.07 7.63 -13.95
N THR A 112 4.34 8.01 -13.69
CA THR A 112 5.40 7.14 -13.15
C THR A 112 5.97 7.60 -11.79
N ILE A 113 5.19 8.35 -11.01
CA ILE A 113 5.64 8.83 -9.69
C ILE A 113 5.05 7.97 -8.57
N ARG A 114 5.92 7.46 -7.69
CA ARG A 114 5.53 6.95 -6.37
C ARG A 114 5.75 8.00 -5.31
N VAL A 115 4.90 8.03 -4.29
CA VAL A 115 5.02 8.96 -3.17
C VAL A 115 5.06 8.17 -1.87
N VAL A 116 6.12 8.36 -1.10
CA VAL A 116 6.23 7.92 0.29
C VAL A 116 5.87 9.10 1.18
N TYR A 117 4.98 8.90 2.14
CA TYR A 117 4.49 9.98 3.00
C TYR A 117 3.88 9.45 4.31
N ARG A 118 3.65 10.35 5.27
CA ARG A 118 2.91 10.03 6.50
C ARG A 118 1.41 10.05 6.22
N SER A 119 0.84 8.89 5.90
CA SER A 119 -0.59 8.75 5.63
C SER A 119 -1.44 8.95 6.89
N ALA A 120 -2.64 9.48 6.71
CA ALA A 120 -3.64 9.55 7.76
C ALA A 120 -4.40 8.23 7.97
N GLY A 121 -4.12 7.19 7.19
CA GLY A 121 -4.70 5.85 7.35
C GLY A 121 -4.83 5.10 6.03
N SER A 122 -4.85 3.77 6.09
CA SER A 122 -5.03 2.89 4.93
C SER A 122 -6.09 1.83 5.19
N VAL A 123 -6.67 1.28 4.12
CA VAL A 123 -7.65 0.19 4.15
C VAL A 123 -7.15 -0.98 3.30
N CYS A 124 -7.53 -2.20 3.68
CA CYS A 124 -6.90 -3.46 3.29
C CYS A 124 -5.46 -3.60 3.82
N SER A 125 -5.03 -4.81 4.12
CA SER A 125 -3.73 -5.09 4.77
C SER A 125 -2.83 -6.02 3.95
N TYR A 126 -2.94 -5.97 2.62
CA TYR A 126 -2.20 -6.85 1.68
C TYR A 126 -0.72 -6.99 2.04
N ALA A 127 -0.09 -5.89 2.46
CA ALA A 127 1.16 -5.97 3.21
C ALA A 127 1.38 -4.75 4.11
N TYR A 128 1.91 -5.03 5.30
CA TYR A 128 2.34 -4.02 6.25
C TYR A 128 3.53 -4.54 7.06
N ALA A 129 4.35 -3.64 7.58
CA ALA A 129 5.40 -4.02 8.53
C ALA A 129 5.17 -3.34 9.88
N LEU A 130 5.57 -4.03 10.94
CA LEU A 130 5.55 -3.51 12.31
C LEU A 130 6.97 -3.52 12.88
N SER A 131 7.35 -2.41 13.52
CA SER A 131 8.55 -2.38 14.35
C SER A 131 8.24 -3.04 15.70
N TYR A 132 9.28 -3.40 16.45
CA TYR A 132 9.11 -3.92 17.81
C TYR A 132 8.24 -2.99 18.66
N THR A 133 8.55 -1.69 18.66
CA THR A 133 7.79 -0.67 19.38
C THR A 133 6.36 -0.54 18.84
N GLY A 134 6.18 -0.58 17.52
CA GLY A 134 4.85 -0.56 16.91
C GLY A 134 3.98 -1.74 17.34
N ALA A 135 4.57 -2.93 17.44
CA ALA A 135 3.88 -4.12 17.94
C ALA A 135 3.44 -3.95 19.41
N GLN A 136 4.28 -3.36 20.28
CA GLN A 136 3.90 -3.03 21.66
C GLN A 136 2.71 -2.08 21.72
N LYS A 137 2.74 -1.00 20.92
CA LYS A 137 1.68 0.01 20.86
C LYS A 137 0.37 -0.59 20.37
N ILE A 138 0.42 -1.40 19.32
CA ILE A 138 -0.76 -2.09 18.79
C ILE A 138 -1.39 -3.02 19.84
N LEU A 139 -0.58 -3.82 20.54
CA LEU A 139 -1.09 -4.71 21.57
C LEU A 139 -1.70 -3.93 22.75
N TYR A 140 -1.09 -2.81 23.14
CA TYR A 140 -1.67 -1.89 24.12
C TYR A 140 -3.05 -1.36 23.68
N HIS A 141 -3.18 -0.91 22.43
CA HIS A 141 -4.45 -0.39 21.92
C HIS A 141 -5.53 -1.46 21.81
N LEU A 142 -5.16 -2.70 21.45
CA LEU A 142 -6.07 -3.83 21.46
C LEU A 142 -6.54 -4.22 22.87
N SER A 143 -5.66 -4.15 23.87
CA SER A 143 -5.97 -4.64 25.23
C SER A 143 -6.59 -3.59 26.14
N TYR A 144 -6.22 -2.32 25.99
CA TYR A 144 -6.54 -1.26 26.95
C TYR A 144 -7.43 -0.16 26.35
N SER A 145 -7.09 0.35 25.16
CA SER A 145 -7.76 1.51 24.56
C SER A 145 -9.10 1.20 23.87
N HIS A 146 -9.52 -0.07 23.85
CA HIS A 146 -10.70 -0.60 23.15
C HIS A 146 -10.72 -0.26 21.65
N PHE A 147 -10.40 -1.26 20.85
CA PHE A 147 -10.42 -1.22 19.39
C PHE A 147 -11.63 -2.04 18.91
N ASP A 148 -12.66 -1.37 18.39
CA ASP A 148 -13.98 -1.94 18.10
C ASP A 148 -14.29 -2.11 16.60
N GLY A 149 -13.31 -1.87 15.73
CA GLY A 149 -13.43 -2.01 14.28
C GLY A 149 -12.66 -3.20 13.69
N PRO A 150 -12.86 -3.48 12.38
CA PRO A 150 -11.97 -4.33 11.60
C PRO A 150 -10.51 -3.90 11.72
N PHE A 151 -9.57 -4.85 11.56
CA PHE A 151 -8.14 -4.62 11.80
C PHE A 151 -7.62 -3.39 11.06
N ASP A 152 -7.79 -3.33 9.75
CA ASP A 152 -7.34 -2.22 8.90
C ASP A 152 -7.97 -0.89 9.31
N VAL A 153 -9.29 -0.84 9.52
CA VAL A 153 -10.03 0.36 9.90
C VAL A 153 -9.55 0.92 11.24
N GLY A 154 -9.36 0.07 12.25
CA GLY A 154 -8.91 0.60 13.52
C GLY A 154 -7.43 0.97 13.53
N GLN A 155 -6.56 0.33 12.72
CA GLN A 155 -5.17 0.76 12.58
C GLN A 155 -5.10 2.12 11.88
N ALA A 156 -5.91 2.33 10.83
CA ALA A 156 -6.13 3.67 10.27
C ALA A 156 -6.62 4.66 11.33
N GLY A 157 -7.48 4.22 12.25
CA GLY A 157 -7.89 4.98 13.42
C GLY A 157 -6.71 5.42 14.30
N LEU A 158 -5.71 4.58 14.53
CA LEU A 158 -4.48 4.95 15.27
C LEU A 158 -3.67 6.01 14.53
N CYS A 159 -3.64 5.97 13.19
CA CYS A 159 -2.97 6.98 12.36
C CYS A 159 -3.63 8.35 12.47
N LYS A 160 -4.97 8.40 12.55
CA LYS A 160 -5.76 9.64 12.70
C LYS A 160 -5.71 10.17 14.13
N ARG A 161 -5.61 9.28 15.13
CA ARG A 161 -5.69 9.62 16.55
C ARG A 161 -4.33 10.07 17.08
N GLY A 162 -3.95 11.30 16.75
CA GLY A 162 -3.04 12.10 17.58
C GLY A 162 -3.76 12.67 18.81
N ARG A 163 -4.56 11.86 19.52
CA ARG A 163 -5.34 12.35 20.67
C ARG A 163 -4.39 12.71 21.80
N LYS A 164 -4.53 13.93 22.31
CA LYS A 164 -3.74 14.45 23.42
C LYS A 164 -3.92 13.53 24.65
N GLY A 165 -2.86 12.79 25.01
CA GLY A 165 -2.88 11.82 26.12
C GLY A 165 -2.92 10.34 25.72
N GLU A 166 -3.04 10.01 24.43
CA GLU A 166 -2.86 8.65 23.90
C GLU A 166 -1.41 8.46 23.37
N ILE A 167 -0.98 7.21 23.20
CA ILE A 167 0.37 6.89 22.74
C ILE A 167 0.51 7.25 21.26
N ASP A 168 1.53 8.04 20.91
CA ASP A 168 1.80 8.42 19.51
C ASP A 168 2.15 7.20 18.65
N PHE A 169 1.65 7.18 17.42
CA PHE A 169 1.80 6.08 16.47
C PHE A 169 2.29 6.60 15.12
N SER A 170 3.58 6.38 14.84
CA SER A 170 4.26 6.85 13.63
C SER A 170 3.98 5.93 12.45
N TYR A 171 3.28 6.47 11.46
CA TYR A 171 2.84 5.74 10.28
C TYR A 171 3.48 6.28 9.01
N VAL A 172 3.98 5.37 8.16
CA VAL A 172 4.49 5.70 6.82
C VAL A 172 3.79 4.83 5.78
N GLY A 173 3.18 5.47 4.79
CA GLY A 173 2.52 4.80 3.67
C GLY A 173 3.22 5.10 2.36
N VAL A 174 2.85 4.34 1.33
CA VAL A 174 3.33 4.55 -0.03
C VAL A 174 2.16 4.46 -1.01
N TYR A 175 2.09 5.40 -1.95
CA TYR A 175 1.08 5.41 -2.99
C TYR A 175 1.71 5.63 -4.38
N PRO A 176 1.35 4.83 -5.40
CA PRO A 176 0.61 3.56 -5.31
C PRO A 176 1.31 2.52 -4.42
N GLY A 177 0.61 1.47 -3.99
CA GLY A 177 1.18 0.40 -3.15
C GLY A 177 2.27 -0.41 -3.87
N LEU A 178 3.22 -0.98 -3.12
CA LEU A 178 4.25 -1.91 -3.63
C LEU A 178 3.73 -3.34 -3.78
N ILE A 179 2.72 -3.68 -2.97
CA ILE A 179 2.15 -5.02 -2.87
C ILE A 179 0.62 -4.88 -3.02
N HIS A 180 -0.01 -5.86 -3.65
CA HIS A 180 -1.46 -5.85 -3.84
C HIS A 180 -2.01 -7.27 -3.76
N ALA A 181 -3.29 -7.43 -3.40
CA ALA A 181 -3.98 -8.70 -3.58
C ALA A 181 -3.88 -9.18 -5.04
N ALA A 182 -3.58 -10.45 -5.20
CA ALA A 182 -3.59 -11.17 -6.45
C ALA A 182 -4.97 -11.78 -6.65
N PHE A 183 -5.72 -11.24 -7.60
CA PHE A 183 -6.96 -11.85 -8.04
C PHE A 183 -6.61 -13.01 -8.95
N VAL A 184 -6.98 -14.22 -8.54
CA VAL A 184 -6.74 -15.44 -9.32
C VAL A 184 -7.73 -15.55 -10.49
N GLU A 185 -7.42 -16.41 -11.45
CA GLU A 185 -8.33 -16.75 -12.54
C GLU A 185 -9.71 -17.18 -11.99
N ASN A 186 -10.80 -16.59 -12.51
CA ASN A 186 -12.18 -16.79 -12.06
C ASN A 186 -12.51 -16.28 -10.65
N ASP A 187 -11.68 -15.40 -10.08
CA ASP A 187 -12.03 -14.72 -8.84
C ASP A 187 -13.11 -13.65 -9.10
N ILE A 188 -13.86 -13.36 -8.05
CA ILE A 188 -14.97 -12.42 -8.13
C ILE A 188 -14.38 -11.01 -8.19
N VAL A 189 -14.57 -10.30 -9.30
CA VAL A 189 -14.19 -8.87 -9.39
C VAL A 189 -14.90 -8.14 -8.26
N TYR A 190 -14.14 -7.50 -7.37
CA TYR A 190 -14.73 -6.71 -6.31
C TYR A 190 -15.41 -5.49 -6.92
N ASP A 191 -16.73 -5.57 -7.07
CA ASP A 191 -17.60 -4.48 -7.48
C ASP A 191 -18.48 -4.09 -6.28
N PRO A 192 -18.26 -2.92 -5.65
CA PRO A 192 -19.05 -2.48 -4.51
C PRO A 192 -20.51 -2.15 -4.88
N THR A 193 -20.83 -2.02 -6.17
CA THR A 193 -22.20 -1.76 -6.65
C THR A 193 -23.01 -3.05 -6.84
N LYS A 194 -22.36 -4.22 -6.87
CA LYS A 194 -23.00 -5.52 -7.09
C LYS A 194 -22.91 -6.46 -5.88
N PRO A 195 -24.00 -7.15 -5.50
CA PRO A 195 -23.96 -8.26 -4.56
C PRO A 195 -22.96 -9.34 -5.01
N ARG A 196 -22.28 -10.02 -4.07
CA ARG A 196 -21.25 -11.03 -4.39
C ARG A 196 -21.70 -12.10 -5.40
N LYS A 197 -22.99 -12.45 -5.42
CA LYS A 197 -23.57 -13.44 -6.35
C LYS A 197 -23.71 -12.93 -7.79
N GLU A 198 -23.73 -11.62 -7.99
CA GLU A 198 -23.94 -10.94 -9.28
C GLU A 198 -22.64 -10.37 -9.85
N ARG A 199 -21.55 -10.43 -9.08
CA ARG A 199 -20.23 -9.99 -9.52
C ARG A 199 -19.69 -10.95 -10.57
N GLU A 200 -19.22 -10.38 -11.66
CA GLU A 200 -18.64 -11.13 -12.75
C GLU A 200 -17.30 -11.74 -12.32
N LYS A 201 -17.05 -12.96 -12.80
CA LYS A 201 -15.74 -13.57 -12.69
C LYS A 201 -14.90 -13.08 -13.85
N GLU A 202 -13.78 -12.43 -13.57
CA GLU A 202 -12.85 -12.08 -14.64
C GLU A 202 -12.22 -13.39 -15.16
N LYS A 203 -12.50 -13.72 -16.42
CA LYS A 203 -11.75 -14.77 -17.12
C LYS A 203 -10.41 -14.18 -17.53
N GLY A 204 -9.32 -14.57 -16.88
CA GLY A 204 -8.00 -14.05 -17.20
C GLY A 204 -6.87 -14.56 -16.31
N THR A 205 -5.65 -14.19 -16.69
CA THR A 205 -4.40 -14.40 -15.94
C THR A 205 -4.54 -13.89 -14.50
N PRO A 206 -3.93 -14.52 -13.48
CA PRO A 206 -3.87 -13.94 -12.14
C PRO A 206 -3.31 -12.53 -12.20
N THR A 207 -4.01 -11.55 -11.63
CA THR A 207 -3.60 -10.15 -11.72
C THR A 207 -3.60 -9.44 -10.39
N ALA A 208 -2.63 -8.53 -10.25
CA ALA A 208 -2.60 -7.50 -9.24
C ALA A 208 -2.75 -6.15 -9.97
N PRO A 209 -3.88 -5.42 -9.82
CA PRO A 209 -4.22 -4.23 -10.60
C PRO A 209 -3.13 -3.18 -10.73
N ASN A 210 -2.36 -2.96 -9.67
CA ASN A 210 -1.40 -1.86 -9.59
C ASN A 210 0.05 -2.28 -9.87
N LEU A 211 0.29 -3.55 -10.25
CA LEU A 211 1.63 -4.08 -10.51
C LEU A 211 1.87 -4.29 -12.00
N VAL A 212 2.95 -3.71 -12.52
CA VAL A 212 3.33 -3.90 -13.93
C VAL A 212 3.96 -5.28 -14.13
N PHE A 213 4.98 -5.65 -13.33
CA PHE A 213 5.71 -6.92 -13.46
C PHE A 213 5.50 -7.81 -12.22
N GLY A 214 4.23 -8.14 -11.92
CA GLY A 214 3.90 -9.04 -10.81
C GLY A 214 4.63 -10.39 -10.88
N VAL A 215 5.08 -10.88 -9.71
CA VAL A 215 5.82 -12.14 -9.58
C VAL A 215 4.95 -13.32 -10.00
N ARG A 216 3.66 -13.34 -9.67
CA ARG A 216 2.78 -14.47 -10.04
C ARG A 216 2.65 -14.63 -11.56
N MET A 217 2.71 -13.55 -12.33
CA MET A 217 2.73 -13.59 -13.80
C MET A 217 4.08 -14.01 -14.39
N ASN A 218 5.17 -13.83 -13.64
CA ASN A 218 6.54 -13.95 -14.13
C ASN A 218 7.34 -15.09 -13.49
N VAL A 219 6.84 -15.79 -12.48
CA VAL A 219 7.60 -16.79 -11.71
C VAL A 219 8.19 -17.89 -12.60
N PHE A 220 7.41 -18.46 -13.53
CA PHE A 220 7.91 -19.47 -14.45
C PHE A 220 8.92 -18.89 -15.45
N ARG A 221 8.71 -17.65 -15.92
CA ARG A 221 9.64 -16.97 -16.82
C ARG A 221 10.98 -16.73 -16.15
N MET A 222 10.98 -16.34 -14.88
CA MET A 222 12.18 -16.17 -14.07
C MET A 222 12.95 -17.48 -13.90
N ILE A 223 12.26 -18.59 -13.62
CA ILE A 223 12.87 -19.92 -13.48
C ILE A 223 13.50 -20.39 -14.81
N GLU A 224 12.83 -20.11 -15.92
CA GLU A 224 13.26 -20.53 -17.27
C GLU A 224 14.22 -19.54 -17.94
N GLY A 225 14.58 -18.43 -17.30
CA GLY A 225 15.44 -17.40 -17.88
C GLY A 225 14.84 -16.68 -19.10
N LYS A 226 13.50 -16.61 -19.18
CA LYS A 226 12.77 -15.92 -20.26
C LYS A 226 12.59 -14.44 -19.94
N GLU A 227 12.34 -13.65 -20.98
CA GLU A 227 11.99 -12.24 -20.81
C GLU A 227 10.69 -12.07 -19.99
N LEU A 228 10.71 -11.09 -19.09
CA LEU A 228 9.57 -10.73 -18.25
C LEU A 228 8.45 -10.11 -19.09
N VAL A 229 7.21 -10.40 -18.71
CA VAL A 229 6.02 -9.79 -19.30
C VAL A 229 5.37 -8.86 -18.29
N GLY A 230 5.10 -7.63 -18.72
CA GLY A 230 4.38 -6.63 -17.95
C GLY A 230 2.95 -6.50 -18.45
N ARG A 231 1.98 -6.32 -17.54
CA ARG A 231 0.53 -6.34 -17.85
C ARG A 231 0.12 -5.35 -18.95
N TRP A 232 0.81 -4.21 -19.05
CA TRP A 232 0.43 -3.06 -19.87
C TRP A 232 1.54 -2.58 -20.81
N ARG A 233 2.64 -3.34 -20.92
CA ARG A 233 3.81 -2.90 -21.67
C ARG A 233 3.55 -3.00 -23.18
N GLY A 234 3.45 -1.85 -23.85
CA GLY A 234 3.24 -1.76 -25.31
C GLY A 234 1.80 -1.45 -25.75
N GLU A 235 0.90 -1.17 -24.81
CA GLU A 235 -0.46 -0.72 -25.10
C GLU A 235 -0.57 0.81 -24.95
N GLU A 236 -1.31 1.49 -25.81
CA GLU A 236 -1.60 2.93 -25.68
C GLU A 236 -2.42 3.20 -24.40
N GLU A 237 -2.21 4.35 -23.77
CA GLU A 237 -3.01 4.78 -22.62
C GLU A 237 -4.46 4.98 -23.06
N VAL A 238 -5.39 4.22 -22.47
CA VAL A 238 -6.82 4.49 -22.62
C VAL A 238 -7.08 5.75 -21.80
N GLY A 239 -7.37 6.86 -22.48
CA GLY A 239 -7.65 8.15 -21.86
C GLY A 239 -8.76 8.05 -20.81
N ASP A 240 -8.70 8.96 -19.84
CA ASP A 240 -9.61 9.07 -18.69
C ASP A 240 -11.03 8.62 -19.03
N MET A 241 -11.44 7.45 -18.53
CA MET A 241 -12.83 7.05 -18.53
C MET A 241 -13.53 7.97 -17.54
N GLU A 242 -14.17 9.03 -18.03
CA GLU A 242 -15.14 9.79 -17.24
C GLU A 242 -16.18 8.81 -16.72
N MET A 243 -16.10 8.47 -15.44
CA MET A 243 -17.18 7.79 -14.75
C MET A 243 -18.33 8.79 -14.66
N TRP A 244 -19.31 8.63 -15.53
CA TRP A 244 -20.57 9.34 -15.46
C TRP A 244 -21.26 8.98 -14.15
N PHE A 245 -21.13 9.84 -13.14
CA PHE A 245 -22.12 9.90 -12.08
C PHE A 245 -23.37 10.51 -12.69
N ASP A 246 -24.38 9.68 -12.89
CA ASP A 246 -25.73 10.13 -13.25
C ASP A 246 -26.28 10.94 -12.06
N GLU A 247 -26.02 12.25 -12.07
CA GLU A 247 -26.75 13.19 -11.23
C GLU A 247 -28.19 13.22 -11.74
N GLY A 248 -29.00 12.31 -11.20
CA GLY A 248 -30.44 12.34 -11.33
C GLY A 248 -30.99 13.70 -10.88
N LYS A 249 -31.18 14.60 -11.85
CA LYS A 249 -32.07 15.74 -11.75
C LYS A 249 -33.38 15.36 -12.43
N GLY A 250 -34.47 15.40 -11.67
CA GLY A 250 -35.82 15.33 -12.23
C GLY A 250 -36.85 15.19 -11.13
N GLU A 251 -37.55 16.30 -10.91
CA GLU A 251 -38.77 16.51 -10.11
C GLU A 251 -39.78 15.35 -10.08
#